data_AF-A0A1M6LKH6-F1
#
_entry.id   AF-A0A1M6LKH6-F1
#
_cell.length_a   1.000
_cell.length_b   1.000
_cell.length_c   1.000
_cell.angle_alpha   90.00
_cell.angle_beta   90.00
_cell.angle_gamma   90.00
#
_symmetry.space_group_name_H-M   'P 1'
#
loop_
_entity.id
_entity.type
_entity.pdbx_description
1 polymer ?
#
loop_
_entity_poly.entity_id
_entity_poly.type
_entity_poly.pdbx_seq_one_letter_code
_entity_poly.pdbx_strand_id
1 'polypeptide(L)' 'MNEIVNAIPFGSDNALSSREIWKRVDAFSPDVVANRLAQLADLKAIKSRKEPASSQQGFKWIYWREAAV' A
#
# COMPACT_ATOMS: atom_id res chain seq x y z
N MET A 1 -15.34 2.40 -4.86
CA MET A 1 -14.75 3.61 -4.20
C MET A 1 -13.90 3.28 -2.95
N ASN A 2 -14.21 2.25 -2.15
CA ASN A 2 -13.41 1.83 -0.97
C ASN A 2 -12.47 0.63 -1.22
N GLU A 3 -12.33 0.17 -2.47
CA GLU A 3 -11.66 -1.10 -2.80
C GLU A 3 -10.15 -1.07 -2.59
N ILE A 4 -9.47 0.03 -2.96
CA ILE A 4 -8.03 0.18 -2.71
C ILE A 4 -7.73 0.14 -1.22
N VAL A 5 -8.54 0.83 -0.41
CA VAL A 5 -8.38 0.82 1.06
C VAL A 5 -8.60 -0.59 1.60
N ASN A 6 -9.64 -1.30 1.13
CA ASN A 6 -9.93 -2.67 1.54
C ASN A 6 -8.84 -3.68 1.15
N ALA A 7 -8.13 -3.46 0.04
CA ALA A 7 -7.01 -4.30 -0.38
C ALA A 7 -5.75 -4.15 0.48
N ILE A 8 -5.65 -3.08 1.28
CA ILE A 8 -4.53 -2.83 2.19
C ILE A 8 -4.75 -3.63 3.47
N PRO A 9 -3.83 -4.54 3.85
CA PRO A 9 -4.00 -5.36 5.04
C PRO A 9 -3.78 -4.56 6.32
N PHE A 10 -4.26 -5.13 7.43
CA PHE A 10 -4.03 -4.61 8.78
C PHE A 10 -2.72 -5.14 9.37
N GLY A 11 -2.02 -4.28 10.11
CA GLY A 11 -0.77 -4.61 10.78
C GLY A 11 0.46 -4.52 9.86
N SER A 12 1.59 -4.12 10.43
CA SER A 12 2.85 -3.92 9.70
C SER A 12 3.47 -5.23 9.18
N ASP A 13 3.19 -6.35 9.84
CA ASP A 13 3.70 -7.68 9.45
C ASP A 13 3.12 -8.15 8.11
N ASN A 14 1.90 -7.71 7.80
CA ASN A 14 1.22 -8.02 6.55
C ASN A 14 1.41 -6.94 5.48
N ALA A 15 2.27 -5.94 5.69
CA ALA A 15 2.37 -4.78 4.81
C ALA A 15 2.72 -5.17 3.36
N LEU A 16 2.07 -4.51 2.40
CA LEU A 16 2.20 -4.85 0.99
C LEU A 16 2.74 -3.72 0.16
N SER A 17 3.44 -4.08 -0.91
CA SER A 17 3.86 -3.12 -1.91
C SER A 17 2.67 -2.59 -2.73
N SER A 18 2.82 -1.40 -3.30
CA SER A 18 1.81 -0.81 -4.20
C SER A 18 1.44 -1.73 -5.37
N ARG A 19 2.39 -2.50 -5.89
CA ARG A 19 2.15 -3.51 -6.94
C ARG A 19 1.26 -4.65 -6.46
N GLU A 20 1.45 -5.13 -5.23
CA GLU A 20 0.62 -6.21 -4.68
C GLU A 20 -0.79 -5.76 -4.35
N ILE A 21 -0.93 -4.54 -3.82
CA ILE A 21 -2.23 -3.92 -3.59
C ILE A 21 -2.97 -3.76 -4.93
N TRP A 22 -2.29 -3.29 -5.97
CA TRP A 22 -2.85 -3.20 -7.31
C TRP A 22 -3.35 -4.56 -7.83
N LYS A 23 -2.53 -5.62 -7.73
CA LYS A 23 -2.93 -6.99 -8.12
C LYS A 23 -4.16 -7.50 -7.37
N ARG A 24 -4.39 -7.06 -6.14
CA ARG A 24 -5.56 -7.47 -5.35
C ARG A 24 -6.83 -6.73 -5.75
N VAL A 25 -6.70 -5.48 -6.16
CA VAL A 25 -7.86 -4.67 -6.57
C VAL A 25 -8.29 -5.03 -8.00
N ASP A 26 -7.34 -5.29 -8.91
CA ASP A 26 -7.54 -5.67 -10.33
C ASP A 26 -8.52 -4.79 -11.14
N ALA A 27 -8.95 -3.66 -10.58
CA ALA A 27 -9.95 -2.76 -11.17
C ALA A 27 -9.39 -1.43 -11.66
N PHE A 28 -8.12 -1.11 -11.34
CA PHE A 28 -7.50 0.18 -11.65
C PHE A 28 -6.11 -0.01 -12.27
N SER A 29 -5.61 1.01 -12.95
CA SER A 29 -4.20 1.05 -13.40
C SER A 29 -3.24 1.16 -12.21
N PRO A 30 -2.02 0.60 -12.31
CA PRO A 30 -1.04 0.62 -11.22
C PRO A 30 -0.68 2.05 -10.79
N ASP A 31 -0.67 3.01 -11.71
CA ASP A 31 -0.39 4.42 -11.42
C ASP A 31 -1.48 5.06 -10.54
N VAL A 32 -2.75 4.80 -10.88
CA VAL A 32 -3.91 5.27 -10.10
C VAL A 32 -3.85 4.71 -8.68
N VAL A 33 -3.52 3.42 -8.52
CA VAL A 33 -3.37 2.79 -7.21
C VAL A 33 -2.21 3.42 -6.44
N ALA A 34 -1.06 3.63 -7.07
CA ALA A 34 0.11 4.25 -6.43
C ALA A 34 -0.18 5.68 -5.96
N ASN A 35 -0.80 6.51 -6.80
CA ASN A 35 -1.19 7.87 -6.46
C ASN A 35 -2.20 7.88 -5.30
N ARG A 36 -3.18 6.97 -5.32
CA ARG A 36 -4.16 6.86 -4.24
C ARG A 36 -3.53 6.42 -2.92
N LEU A 37 -2.59 5.47 -2.95
CA LEU A 37 -1.85 5.04 -1.76
C LEU A 37 -1.03 6.18 -1.16
N ALA A 38 -0.40 7.00 -2.00
CA ALA A 38 0.31 8.20 -1.55
C ALA A 38 -0.64 9.20 -0.87
N GLN A 39 -1.80 9.48 -1.47
CA GLN A 39 -2.81 10.36 -0.86
C GLN A 39 -3.32 9.81 0.48
N LEU A 40 -3.61 8.52 0.56
CA LEU A 40 -4.08 7.90 1.81
C LEU A 40 -3.02 7.94 2.92
N ALA A 41 -1.75 7.80 2.56
CA ALA A 41 -0.64 7.89 3.51
C ALA A 41 -0.46 9.33 4.00
N ASP A 42 -0.57 10.31 3.10
CA ASP A 42 -0.54 11.75 3.43
C ASP A 42 -1.68 12.14 4.38
N LEU A 43 -2.90 11.66 4.11
CA LEU A 43 -4.07 11.82 4.96
C LEU A 43 -4.00 11.05 6.28
N LYS A 44 -2.91 10.32 6.54
CA LYS A 44 -2.72 9.44 7.71
C LYS A 44 -3.79 8.34 7.86
N ALA A 45 -4.52 8.04 6.79
CA ALA A 45 -5.51 6.96 6.76
C ALA A 45 -4.84 5.58 6.71
N ILE A 46 -3.63 5.51 6.16
CA ILE A 46 -2.78 4.31 6.14
C ILE A 46 -1.37 4.67 6.58
N LYS A 47 -0.59 3.66 6.94
CA LYS A 47 0.84 3.77 7.21
C LYS A 47 1.63 3.32 6.00
N SER A 48 2.82 3.89 5.84
CA SER A 48 3.76 3.52 4.78
C SER A 48 5.19 3.54 5.31
N ARG A 49 6.05 2.65 4.81
CA ARG A 49 7.49 2.72 5.05
C ARG A 49 8.28 2.33 3.81
N LYS A 50 9.52 2.84 3.71
CA LYS A 50 10.48 2.39 2.72
C LYS A 50 11.16 1.12 3.24
N GLU A 51 11.13 0.07 2.44
CA GLU A 51 11.90 -1.14 2.69
C GLU A 51 12.98 -1.32 1.62
N PRO A 52 14.14 -1.88 1.97
CA PRO A 52 15.06 -2.40 0.97
C PRO A 52 14.35 -3.53 0.20
N ALA A 53 14.41 -3.49 -1.13
CA ALA A 53 13.96 -4.60 -1.94
C ALA A 53 14.83 -5.84 -1.63
N SER A 54 14.22 -7.00 -1.36
CA SER A 54 14.93 -8.24 -1.01
C SER A 54 15.92 -8.75 -2.07
N SER A 55 15.90 -8.17 -3.28
CA SER A 55 16.97 -8.34 -4.26
C SER A 55 17.74 -7.03 -4.39
N GLN A 56 19.05 -7.10 -4.20
CA GLN A 56 19.99 -5.98 -4.21
C GLN A 56 19.66 -4.98 -5.34
N GLN A 57 19.58 -3.70 -4.96
CA GLN A 57 19.31 -2.50 -5.77
C GLN A 57 17.83 -2.07 -5.87
N GLY A 58 17.31 -1.48 -4.77
CA GLY A 58 16.11 -0.66 -4.81
C GLY A 58 15.44 -0.47 -3.45
N PHE A 59 14.70 0.62 -3.27
CA PHE A 59 13.74 0.77 -2.18
C PHE A 59 12.33 0.52 -2.73
N LYS A 60 11.53 -0.26 -2.00
CA LYS A 60 10.08 -0.38 -2.26
C LYS A 60 9.31 0.32 -1.14
N TRP A 61 8.24 1.01 -1.50
CA TRP A 61 7.26 1.45 -0.51
C TRP A 61 6.31 0.30 -0.20
N ILE A 62 6.10 0.05 1.09
CA ILE A 62 5.08 -0.86 1.59
C ILE A 62 4.06 -0.10 2.42
N TYR A 63 2.82 -0.59 2.43
CA TYR A 63 1.66 0.07 3.00
C TYR A 63 0.84 -0.89 3.85
N TRP A 64 0.29 -0.40 4.97
CA TRP A 64 -0.60 -1.15 5.85
C TRP A 64 -1.60 -0.21 6.55
N ARG A 65 -2.66 -0.79 7.11
CA ARG A 65 -3.63 -0.09 7.97
C ARG A 65 -3.42 -0.48 9.42
N GLU A 66 -3.73 0.44 10.32
CA GLU A 66 -3.94 0.10 11.72
C GLU A 66 -5.42 -0.18 11.92
N ALA A 67 -5.75 -1.16 12.77
CA ALA A 67 -7.13 -1.32 13.19
C ALA A 67 -7.54 -0.04 13.92
N ALA A 68 -8.69 0.54 13.57
CA ALA A 68 -9.29 1.58 14.40
C ALA A 68 -9.60 0.91 15.74
N VAL A 69 -8.87 1.31 16.78
CA VAL A 69 -9.09 0.89 18.16
C VAL A 69 -10.45 1.41 18.62
#